data_AF-A0A9X1KEP2-F1
#
_entry.id   AF-A0A9X1KEP2-F1
#
_cell.length_a   1.000
_cell.length_b   1.000
_cell.length_c   1.000
_cell.angle_alpha   90.00
_cell.angle_beta   90.00
_cell.angle_gamma   90.00
#
_symmetry.space_group_name_H-M   'P 1'
#
loop_
_entity.id
_entity.type
_entity.pdbx_description
1 polymer ?
#
loop_
_entity_poly.entity_id
_entity_poly.type
_entity_poly.pdbx_seq_one_letter_code
_entity_poly.pdbx_strand_id
1 'polypeptide(L)'
;MNYQVIIQPTAFQEIETAYRWMCDNLSPEIANNWYYELQDTIESLQKFPNRCTIAPEAKVIGSEIRQLWIGKQRKYRVLFVVEEDVVAILHVRHSHQSYLGKESE
;
A
#
# COMPACT_ATOMS: atom_id res chain seq x y z
N MET A 1 -13.46 -12.89 -12.71
CA MET A 1 -13.34 -11.42 -12.78
C MET A 1 -11.91 -11.08 -12.42
N ASN A 2 -11.24 -10.27 -13.24
CA ASN A 2 -9.87 -9.83 -12.97
C ASN A 2 -9.93 -8.31 -12.88
N TYR A 3 -9.73 -7.77 -11.69
CA TYR A 3 -9.72 -6.34 -11.46
C TYR A 3 -8.43 -5.75 -12.03
N GLN A 4 -8.53 -4.61 -12.70
CA GLN A 4 -7.37 -3.87 -13.16
C GLN A 4 -6.80 -3.08 -11.98
N VAL A 5 -5.56 -3.38 -11.57
CA VAL A 5 -4.89 -2.60 -10.53
C VAL A 5 -4.13 -1.44 -11.16
N ILE A 6 -4.41 -0.22 -10.71
CA ILE A 6 -3.71 1.00 -11.09
C ILE A 6 -2.97 1.53 -9.86
N ILE A 7 -1.66 1.76 -9.99
CA ILE A 7 -0.85 2.36 -8.94
C ILE A 7 -0.77 3.86 -9.21
N GLN A 8 -1.31 4.67 -8.31
CA GLN A 8 -1.21 6.12 -8.44
C GLN A 8 0.25 6.57 -8.36
N PRO A 9 0.64 7.66 -9.04
CA PRO A 9 2.01 8.16 -9.02
C PRO A 9 2.53 8.41 -7.60
N THR A 10 1.66 8.87 -6.69
CA THR A 10 1.99 9.05 -5.27
C THR A 10 2.35 7.73 -4.59
N ALA A 11 1.53 6.69 -4.78
CA ALA A 11 1.83 5.36 -4.23
C ALA A 11 3.13 4.79 -4.83
N PHE A 12 3.37 5.00 -6.12
CA PHE A 12 4.60 4.56 -6.77
C PHE A 12 5.84 5.21 -6.15
N GLN A 13 5.80 6.52 -5.90
CA GLN A 13 6.88 7.24 -5.23
C GLN A 13 7.09 6.75 -3.78
N GLU A 14 6.02 6.47 -3.04
CA GLU A 14 6.13 5.91 -1.69
C GLU A 14 6.77 4.51 -1.70
N ILE A 15 6.40 3.66 -2.67
CA ILE A 15 7.00 2.33 -2.86
C ILE A 15 8.49 2.46 -3.19
N GLU A 16 8.86 3.32 -4.13
CA GLU A 16 10.26 3.54 -4.52
C GLU A 16 11.09 4.05 -3.34
N THR A 17 10.55 5.02 -2.59
CA THR A 17 11.21 5.60 -1.42
C THR A 17 11.41 4.53 -0.33
N ALA A 18 10.38 3.74 -0.03
CA ALA A 18 10.47 2.65 0.93
C ALA A 18 11.50 1.60 0.50
N TYR A 19 11.50 1.20 -0.78
CA TYR A 19 12.45 0.24 -1.31
C TYR A 19 13.89 0.73 -1.20
N ARG A 20 14.15 1.98 -1.61
CA ARG A 20 15.49 2.60 -1.48
C ARG A 20 15.93 2.68 -0.04
N TRP A 21 15.05 3.10 0.87
CA TRP A 21 15.36 3.17 2.29
C TRP A 21 15.74 1.79 2.85
N MET A 22 15.00 0.72 2.50
CA MET A 22 15.33 -0.65 2.92
C MET A 22 16.66 -1.13 2.35
N CYS A 23 16.97 -0.79 1.10
CA CYS A 23 18.22 -1.17 0.47
C CYS A 23 19.42 -0.53 1.18
N ASP A 24 19.27 0.72 1.60
CA ASP A 24 20.32 1.51 2.28
C ASP A 24 20.45 1.17 3.77
N ASN A 25 19.33 0.95 4.48
CA ASN A 25 19.31 0.82 5.95
C ASN A 25 19.23 -0.63 6.45
N LEU A 26 18.73 -1.56 5.64
CA LEU A 26 18.52 -2.96 6.04
C LEU A 26 19.42 -3.89 5.23
N SER A 27 19.05 -4.15 3.98
CA SER A 27 19.77 -4.98 2.99
C SER A 27 18.94 -5.08 1.70
N PRO A 28 19.58 -5.25 0.54
CA PRO A 28 18.88 -5.43 -0.74
C PRO A 28 17.98 -6.68 -0.76
N GLU A 29 18.37 -7.75 -0.07
CA GLU A 29 17.55 -8.99 0.03
C GLU A 29 16.22 -8.73 0.75
N ILE A 30 16.24 -7.92 1.81
CA ILE A 30 15.04 -7.55 2.57
C ILE A 30 14.14 -6.65 1.71
N ALA A 31 14.73 -5.69 0.99
CA ALA A 31 14.01 -4.82 0.07
C ALA A 31 13.31 -5.62 -1.03
N ASN A 32 14.01 -6.58 -1.65
CA ASN A 32 13.45 -7.47 -2.66
C ASN A 32 12.33 -8.35 -2.10
N ASN A 33 12.53 -8.96 -0.93
CA ASN A 33 11.49 -9.78 -0.32
C ASN A 33 10.22 -8.97 -0.03
N TRP A 34 10.37 -7.75 0.47
CA TRP A 34 9.23 -6.85 0.67
C TRP A 34 8.53 -6.48 -0.65
N TYR A 35 9.31 -6.19 -1.70
CA TYR A 35 8.76 -5.87 -3.01
C TYR A 35 7.99 -7.05 -3.62
N TYR A 36 8.50 -8.28 -3.50
CA TYR A 36 7.78 -9.47 -3.95
C TYR A 36 6.48 -9.68 -3.18
N GLU A 37 6.48 -9.44 -1.87
CA GLU A 37 5.26 -9.55 -1.06
C GLU A 37 4.21 -8.49 -1.44
N LEU A 38 4.67 -7.28 -1.80
CA LEU A 38 3.81 -6.24 -2.35
C LEU A 38 3.20 -6.67 -3.71
N GLN A 39 4.00 -7.26 -4.59
CA GLN A 39 3.53 -7.76 -5.89
C GLN A 39 2.48 -8.88 -5.71
N ASP A 40 2.76 -9.89 -4.88
CA ASP A 40 1.81 -10.98 -4.59
C ASP A 40 0.49 -10.45 -3.98
N THR A 41 0.61 -9.41 -3.15
CA THR A 41 -0.55 -8.71 -2.62
C THR A 41 -1.37 -8.03 -3.71
N ILE A 42 -0.70 -7.31 -4.62
CA ILE A 42 -1.35 -6.65 -5.77
C ILE A 42 -2.06 -7.68 -6.66
N GLU A 43 -1.41 -8.80 -6.96
CA GLU A 43 -2.02 -9.90 -7.72
C GLU A 43 -3.23 -10.51 -7.00
N SER A 44 -3.16 -10.62 -5.67
CA SER A 44 -4.29 -11.06 -4.85
C SER A 44 -5.45 -10.06 -4.89
N LEU A 45 -5.17 -8.75 -4.97
CA LEU A 45 -6.19 -7.70 -5.12
C LEU A 45 -6.84 -7.74 -6.50
N GLN A 46 -6.13 -8.17 -7.56
CA GLN A 46 -6.75 -8.38 -8.87
C GLN A 46 -7.84 -9.45 -8.85
N LYS A 47 -7.77 -10.42 -7.93
CA LYS A 47 -8.75 -11.52 -7.82
C LYS A 47 -9.84 -11.25 -6.80
N PHE A 48 -9.48 -10.69 -5.65
CA PHE A 48 -10.37 -10.54 -4.50
C PHE A 48 -10.13 -9.22 -3.74
N PRO A 49 -10.42 -8.04 -4.33
CA PRO A 49 -10.18 -6.76 -3.66
C PRO A 49 -11.17 -6.51 -2.52
N ASN A 50 -12.39 -7.04 -2.65
CA ASN A 50 -13.50 -6.84 -1.69
C ASN A 50 -13.33 -7.58 -0.35
N ARG A 51 -12.31 -8.43 -0.21
CA ARG A 51 -12.01 -9.14 1.05
C ARG A 51 -11.36 -8.22 2.10
N CYS A 52 -10.85 -7.06 1.68
CA CYS A 52 -10.09 -6.18 2.55
C CYS A 52 -11.02 -5.28 3.37
N THR A 53 -10.61 -4.98 4.60
CA THR A 53 -11.39 -4.14 5.51
C THR A 53 -11.46 -2.70 5.00
N ILE A 54 -12.62 -2.08 5.22
CA ILE A 54 -12.81 -0.66 4.95
C ILE A 54 -11.98 0.14 5.96
N ALA A 55 -11.24 1.13 5.47
CA ALA A 55 -10.48 2.02 6.31
C ALA A 55 -11.40 2.91 7.15
N PRO A 56 -11.04 3.25 8.40
CA PRO A 56 -11.85 4.14 9.22
C PRO A 56 -12.04 5.52 8.58
N GLU A 57 -11.06 5.96 7.79
CA GLU A 57 -11.04 7.22 7.03
C GLU A 57 -12.07 7.25 5.88
N ALA A 58 -12.52 6.08 5.41
CA ALA A 58 -13.54 5.98 4.36
C ALA A 58 -14.83 6.72 4.74
N LYS A 59 -15.22 6.65 6.02
CA LYS A 59 -16.41 7.35 6.54
C LYS A 59 -16.26 8.87 6.51
N VAL A 60 -15.04 9.37 6.59
CA VAL A 60 -14.74 10.82 6.62
C VAL A 60 -14.63 11.36 5.19
N ILE A 61 -14.04 10.59 4.28
CA ILE A 61 -13.80 10.99 2.90
C ILE A 61 -15.04 10.78 2.02
N GLY A 62 -15.97 9.91 2.43
CA GLY A 62 -17.19 9.61 1.66
C GLY A 62 -16.95 8.67 0.48
N SER A 63 -15.80 8.00 0.45
CA SER A 63 -15.43 7.01 -0.58
C SER A 63 -15.10 5.69 0.10
N GLU A 64 -15.40 4.56 -0.56
CA GLU A 64 -15.10 3.23 -0.04
C GLU A 64 -13.60 2.91 -0.12
N ILE A 65 -12.83 3.55 0.76
CA ILE A 65 -11.39 3.32 0.89
C ILE A 65 -11.18 2.06 1.69
N ARG A 66 -10.45 1.12 1.11
CA ARG A 66 -10.06 -0.14 1.73
C ARG A 66 -8.59 -0.07 2.13
N GLN A 67 -8.25 -0.86 3.13
CA GLN A 67 -6.88 -0.98 3.62
C GLN A 67 -6.44 -2.43 3.63
N LEU A 68 -5.16 -2.64 3.36
CA LEU A 68 -4.50 -3.93 3.53
C LEU A 68 -3.14 -3.73 4.17
N TRP A 69 -2.79 -4.64 5.07
CA TRP A 69 -1.53 -4.60 5.77
C TRP A 69 -0.60 -5.66 5.21
N ILE A 70 0.59 -5.24 4.81
CA ILE A 70 1.66 -6.09 4.27
C ILE A 70 2.94 -5.91 5.10
N GLY A 71 3.89 -6.80 4.87
CA GLY A 71 5.17 -6.94 5.53
C GLY A 71 5.14 -8.02 6.62
N LYS A 72 6.33 -8.56 6.93
CA LYS A 72 6.62 -9.54 8.00
C LYS A 72 5.96 -9.24 9.37
N GLN A 73 5.63 -7.98 9.66
CA GLN A 73 4.93 -7.56 10.88
C GLN A 73 3.79 -6.57 10.60
N ARG A 74 3.14 -6.63 9.42
CA ARG A 74 2.10 -5.67 9.02
C ARG A 74 2.58 -4.22 9.12
N LYS A 75 3.83 -4.00 8.67
CA LYS A 75 4.50 -2.70 8.78
C LYS A 75 4.12 -1.73 7.67
N TYR A 76 3.49 -2.20 6.60
CA TYR A 76 3.08 -1.33 5.50
C TYR A 76 1.58 -1.42 5.32
N ARG A 77 0.95 -0.27 5.14
CA ARG A 77 -0.48 -0.10 4.93
C ARG A 77 -0.69 0.38 3.51
N VAL A 78 -1.32 -0.47 2.71
CA VAL A 78 -1.77 -0.17 1.35
C VAL A 78 -3.19 0.37 1.44
N LEU A 79 -3.41 1.59 0.97
CA LEU A 79 -4.71 2.23 0.86
C LEU A 79 -5.13 2.25 -0.60
N PHE A 80 -6.32 1.74 -0.86
CA PHE A 80 -6.84 1.65 -2.22
C PHE A 80 -8.34 1.81 -2.24
N VAL A 81 -8.86 2.19 -3.40
CA VAL A 81 -10.30 2.21 -3.68
C VAL A 81 -10.62 1.18 -4.75
N VAL A 82 -11.85 0.68 -4.74
CA VAL A 82 -12.37 -0.24 -5.74
C VAL A 82 -13.52 0.46 -6.42
N GLU A 83 -13.37 0.76 -7.71
CA GLU A 83 -14.39 1.38 -8.54
C GLU A 83 -14.68 0.46 -9.72
N GLU A 84 -15.90 -0.07 -9.79
CA GLU A 84 -16.32 -1.05 -10.80
C GLU A 84 -15.40 -2.28 -10.82
N ASP A 85 -14.53 -2.39 -11.83
CA ASP A 85 -13.53 -3.45 -12.00
C ASP A 85 -12.08 -2.92 -11.87
N VAL A 86 -11.89 -1.73 -11.32
CA VAL A 86 -10.58 -1.08 -11.14
C VAL A 86 -10.24 -0.94 -9.66
N VAL A 87 -9.02 -1.34 -9.30
CA VAL A 87 -8.43 -1.17 -7.97
C VAL A 87 -7.37 -0.08 -8.06
N ALA A 88 -7.67 1.11 -7.58
CA ALA A 88 -6.71 2.23 -7.58
C ALA A 88 -5.97 2.29 -6.23
N ILE A 89 -4.67 1.97 -6.25
CA ILE A 89 -3.80 2.11 -5.08
C ILE A 89 -3.42 3.57 -4.92
N LEU A 90 -3.89 4.18 -3.83
CA LEU A 90 -3.72 5.59 -3.54
C LEU A 90 -2.40 5.86 -2.80
N HIS A 91 -2.10 5.03 -1.80
CA HIS A 91 -0.94 5.20 -0.92
C HIS A 91 -0.38 3.86 -0.40
N VAL A 92 0.93 3.81 -0.17
CA VAL A 92 1.61 2.68 0.49
C VAL A 92 2.48 3.24 1.61
N ARG A 93 1.94 3.25 2.84
CA ARG A 93 2.57 3.93 3.99
C ARG A 93 3.18 2.95 4.96
N HIS A 94 4.33 3.29 5.51
CA HIS A 94 4.88 2.54 6.64
C HIS A 94 4.11 2.86 7.93
N SER A 95 3.88 1.88 8.79
CA SER A 95 3.12 2.01 10.04
C SER A 95 3.79 2.94 11.05
N HIS A 96 5.11 3.08 10.98
CA HIS A 96 5.87 4.09 11.74
C HIS A 96 6.06 5.41 11.00
N GLN A 97 5.78 5.49 9.69
CA GLN A 97 5.58 6.80 9.05
C GLN A 97 4.18 7.24 9.42
N SER A 98 4.10 7.77 10.64
CA SER A 98 2.94 8.47 11.15
C SER A 98 2.46 9.45 10.09
N TYR A 99 1.14 9.50 9.96
CA TYR A 99 0.39 10.59 9.35
C TYR A 99 1.19 11.90 9.39
N LEU A 100 1.38 12.51 8.22
CA LEU A 100 2.01 13.82 8.01
C LEU A 100 1.80 14.72 9.25
N GLY A 101 2.89 14.98 9.97
CA GLY A 101 2.83 15.70 11.23
C GLY A 101 4.10 15.67 12.07
N LYS A 102 5.27 15.77 11.44
CA LYS A 102 6.45 16.43 12.04
C LYS A 102 7.59 16.54 11.04
N GLU A 103 7.77 17.76 10.53
CA GLU A 103 9.11 18.31 10.37
C GLU A 103 9.83 18.21 11.74
N SER A 104 11.06 17.75 11.74
CA SER A 104 12.00 17.84 12.87
C SER A 104 13.37 17.82 12.22
N GLU A 105 13.88 19.01 11.88
CA GLU A 105 14.91 19.78 12.63
C GLU A 105 16.33 19.43 12.18
#